data_AF-A0A1M7R4V5-F1
#
_entry.id   AF-A0A1M7R4V5-F1
#
_cell.length_a   1.000
_cell.length_b   1.000
_cell.length_c   1.000
_cell.angle_alpha   90.00
_cell.angle_beta   90.00
_cell.angle_gamma   90.00
#
_symmetry.space_group_name_H-M   'P 1'
#
loop_
_entity.id
_entity.type
_entity.pdbx_description
1 polymer ?
#
loop_
_entity_poly.entity_id
_entity_poly.type
_entity_poly.pdbx_seq_one_letter_code
_entity_poly.pdbx_strand_id
1 'polypeptide(L)'
;MPTELAEAGPSKGLALLRAPVPEHLISPLPKGTKAQNECKPEEKTNCNVCGGWHHPKVRHLDYVGHAAATHLLLDADPMWSWEPLAFDAAGLPKFDESGGLWIRLTVCNVTRLGYGHADKKAHMDAGSREKEVIGDALRNAAMRFGLALELWSKADLHDRAGDEREKWLAGLIKTIDDARVVGDVKKATAAALAEAVKRDDQEAHADILIAQANKMARAKVTPAPAAAPASKTAAEDEFSDDDIPH
;
A
#
# COMPACT_ATOMS: atom_id res chain seq x y z
N MET A 1 -14.72 16.21 -20.43
CA MET A 1 -13.84 15.07 -20.73
C MET A 1 -13.91 14.14 -19.54
N PRO A 2 -14.48 12.93 -19.66
CA PRO A 2 -14.44 11.97 -18.57
C PRO A 2 -13.04 11.36 -18.53
N THR A 3 -12.45 11.44 -17.35
CA THR A 3 -11.16 10.90 -16.94
C THR A 3 -11.13 9.40 -17.21
N GLU A 4 -10.12 8.92 -17.93
CA GLU A 4 -9.83 7.49 -18.11
C GLU A 4 -9.68 6.82 -16.74
N LEU A 5 -10.70 6.07 -16.33
CA LEU A 5 -10.51 4.94 -15.41
C LEU A 5 -9.74 3.90 -16.21
N ALA A 6 -8.40 3.92 -16.09
CA ALA A 6 -7.54 2.93 -16.72
C ALA A 6 -8.01 1.53 -16.31
N GLU A 7 -8.48 0.74 -17.27
CA GLU A 7 -8.85 -0.65 -17.06
C GLU A 7 -7.61 -1.41 -16.54
N ALA A 8 -7.62 -1.72 -15.25
CA ALA A 8 -6.70 -2.70 -14.68
C ALA A 8 -7.09 -4.04 -15.30
N GLY A 9 -6.43 -4.43 -16.39
CA GLY A 9 -6.61 -5.76 -16.98
C GLY A 9 -6.45 -6.85 -15.91
N PRO A 10 -6.99 -8.07 -16.12
CA PRO A 10 -7.11 -9.09 -15.08
C PRO A 10 -5.81 -9.37 -14.30
N SER A 11 -4.64 -9.22 -14.94
CA SER A 11 -3.35 -9.37 -14.28
C SER A 11 -3.01 -8.26 -13.28
N LYS A 12 -3.42 -7.02 -13.52
CA LYS A 12 -3.13 -5.86 -12.64
C LYS A 12 -3.97 -5.92 -11.37
N GLY A 13 -5.28 -6.14 -11.48
CA GLY A 13 -6.17 -6.26 -10.33
C GLY A 13 -5.78 -7.43 -9.42
N LEU A 14 -5.48 -8.59 -10.01
CA LEU A 14 -5.00 -9.75 -9.25
C LEU A 14 -3.63 -9.51 -8.58
N ALA A 15 -2.76 -8.69 -9.17
CA ALA A 15 -1.50 -8.31 -8.55
C ALA A 15 -1.71 -7.43 -7.30
N LEU A 16 -2.71 -6.55 -7.30
CA LEU A 16 -3.05 -5.72 -6.12
C LEU A 16 -3.44 -6.59 -4.92
N LEU A 17 -4.19 -7.68 -5.15
CA LEU A 17 -4.54 -8.62 -4.07
C LEU A 17 -3.36 -9.39 -3.50
N ARG A 18 -2.22 -9.42 -4.19
CA ARG A 18 -0.98 -10.05 -3.72
C ARG A 18 -0.04 -9.09 -3.00
N ALA A 19 -0.29 -7.79 -3.07
CA ALA A 19 0.53 -6.80 -2.39
C ALA A 19 0.37 -6.90 -0.86
N PRO A 20 1.40 -6.52 -0.09
CA PRO A 20 1.28 -6.41 1.35
C PRO A 20 0.11 -5.54 1.78
N VAL A 21 -0.56 -5.92 2.86
CA VAL A 21 -1.69 -5.16 3.38
C VAL A 21 -1.16 -3.86 4.00
N PRO A 22 -1.68 -2.69 3.59
CA PRO A 22 -1.33 -1.43 4.24
C PRO A 22 -1.60 -1.48 5.76
N GLU A 23 -0.63 -1.04 6.57
CA GLU A 23 -0.70 -1.17 8.04
C GLU A 23 -1.99 -0.59 8.65
N HIS A 24 -2.51 0.49 8.08
CA HIS A 24 -3.75 1.13 8.55
C HIS A 24 -5.03 0.30 8.29
N LEU A 25 -4.96 -0.74 7.46
CA LEU A 25 -6.04 -1.69 7.21
C LEU A 25 -5.93 -2.96 8.07
N ILE A 26 -4.86 -3.08 8.85
CA ILE A 26 -4.62 -4.18 9.78
C ILE A 26 -5.18 -3.77 11.15
N SER A 27 -5.99 -4.64 11.74
CA SER A 27 -6.58 -4.42 13.07
C SER A 27 -6.15 -5.52 14.05
N PRO A 28 -5.88 -5.18 15.32
CA PRO A 28 -5.53 -6.16 16.33
C PRO A 28 -6.77 -6.95 16.79
N LEU A 29 -6.73 -8.27 16.62
CA LEU A 29 -7.77 -9.20 17.03
C LEU A 29 -7.36 -9.95 18.31
N PRO A 30 -8.02 -9.73 19.46
CA PRO A 30 -7.72 -10.47 20.68
C PRO A 30 -8.12 -11.95 20.54
N LYS A 31 -7.17 -12.85 20.80
CA LYS A 31 -7.34 -14.30 20.87
C LYS A 31 -6.92 -14.80 22.25
N GLY A 32 -7.92 -15.06 23.09
CA GLY A 32 -7.75 -15.68 24.40
C GLY A 32 -7.94 -17.19 24.36
N THR A 33 -7.31 -17.89 25.30
CA THR A 33 -7.66 -19.29 25.61
C THR A 33 -9.07 -19.38 26.17
N LYS A 34 -9.66 -20.59 26.22
CA LYS A 34 -10.98 -20.81 26.81
C LYS A 34 -11.10 -20.20 28.22
N ALA A 35 -10.13 -20.50 29.09
CA ALA A 35 -10.09 -19.97 30.46
C ALA A 35 -10.01 -18.43 30.51
N GLN A 36 -9.35 -17.79 29.54
CA GLN A 36 -9.29 -16.33 29.46
C GLN A 36 -10.58 -15.70 28.94
N ASN A 37 -11.29 -16.37 28.03
CA ASN A 37 -12.55 -15.86 27.48
C ASN A 37 -13.70 -16.00 28.48
N GLU A 38 -13.68 -17.08 29.27
CA GLU A 38 -14.66 -17.43 30.31
C GLU A 38 -14.26 -16.92 31.71
N CYS A 39 -13.22 -16.08 31.81
CA CYS A 39 -12.78 -15.51 33.08
C CYS A 39 -13.86 -14.61 33.70
N LYS A 40 -13.78 -14.40 35.01
CA LYS A 40 -14.75 -13.57 35.72
C LYS A 40 -14.66 -12.11 35.23
N PRO A 41 -15.75 -11.33 35.29
CA PRO A 41 -15.75 -9.95 34.83
C PRO A 41 -14.67 -9.07 35.48
N GLU A 42 -14.32 -9.34 36.74
CA GLU A 42 -13.31 -8.58 37.51
C GLU A 42 -11.88 -8.83 37.02
N GLU A 43 -11.66 -9.92 36.27
CA GLU A 43 -10.38 -10.29 35.67
C GLU A 43 -10.21 -9.69 34.26
N LYS A 44 -11.25 -9.03 33.72
CA LYS A 44 -11.23 -8.36 32.42
C LYS A 44 -10.85 -6.89 32.59
N THR A 45 -10.22 -6.34 31.56
CA THR A 45 -9.84 -4.93 31.51
C THR A 45 -10.19 -4.33 30.16
N ASN A 46 -10.29 -3.00 30.11
CA ASN A 46 -10.35 -2.26 28.86
C ASN A 46 -8.95 -2.26 28.23
N CYS A 47 -8.82 -2.87 27.06
CA CYS A 47 -7.52 -3.04 26.41
C CYS A 47 -7.11 -1.79 25.63
N ASN A 48 -5.95 -1.22 25.95
CA ASN A 48 -5.39 -0.08 25.22
C ASN A 48 -4.87 -0.40 23.81
N VAL A 49 -4.87 -1.68 23.40
CA VAL A 49 -4.41 -2.12 22.07
C VAL A 49 -5.57 -2.21 21.08
N CYS A 50 -6.64 -2.92 21.43
CA CYS A 50 -7.80 -3.12 20.55
C CYS A 50 -9.08 -2.40 21.02
N GLY A 51 -9.06 -1.74 22.17
CA GLY A 51 -10.24 -1.13 22.79
C GLY A 51 -11.26 -2.13 23.35
N GLY A 52 -10.97 -3.43 23.27
CA GLY A 52 -11.88 -4.49 23.68
C GLY A 52 -11.89 -4.75 25.19
N TRP A 53 -12.99 -5.30 25.70
CA TRP A 53 -13.13 -5.75 27.08
C TRP A 53 -12.81 -7.25 27.21
N HIS A 54 -11.60 -7.58 27.63
CA HIS A 54 -11.14 -8.97 27.73
C HIS A 54 -10.04 -9.15 28.79
N HIS A 55 -9.64 -10.40 29.06
CA HIS A 55 -8.56 -10.71 29.98
C HIS A 55 -7.24 -10.04 29.53
N PRO A 56 -6.40 -9.48 30.43
CA PRO A 56 -5.20 -8.71 30.05
C PRO A 56 -4.10 -9.53 29.36
N LYS A 57 -4.12 -10.86 29.51
CA LYS A 57 -3.11 -11.78 28.94
C LYS A 57 -3.52 -12.42 27.59
N VAL A 58 -4.56 -11.93 26.92
CA VAL A 58 -4.87 -12.42 25.56
C VAL A 58 -3.78 -11.98 24.60
N ARG A 59 -3.58 -12.76 23.53
CA ARG A 59 -2.68 -12.36 22.44
C ARG A 59 -3.47 -11.58 21.41
N HIS A 60 -2.91 -10.49 20.89
CA HIS A 60 -3.48 -9.78 19.75
C HIS A 60 -2.80 -10.31 18.49
N LEU A 61 -3.62 -10.79 17.55
CA LEU A 61 -3.17 -11.20 16.23
C LEU A 61 -3.54 -10.11 15.23
N ASP A 62 -2.65 -9.85 14.29
CA ASP A 62 -2.96 -8.97 13.16
C ASP A 62 -4.01 -9.63 12.27
N TYR A 63 -5.01 -8.84 11.88
CA TYR A 63 -6.19 -9.35 11.18
C TYR A 63 -6.78 -8.30 10.25
N VAL A 64 -7.26 -8.77 9.09
CA VAL A 64 -8.03 -7.95 8.14
C VAL A 64 -9.52 -8.21 8.32
N GLY A 65 -10.23 -7.18 8.77
CA GLY A 65 -11.69 -7.18 8.93
C GLY A 65 -12.46 -7.23 7.63
N HIS A 66 -13.78 -7.44 7.71
CA HIS A 66 -14.64 -7.53 6.53
C HIS A 66 -14.65 -6.23 5.69
N ALA A 67 -14.58 -5.06 6.34
CA ALA A 67 -14.56 -3.78 5.66
C ALA A 67 -13.26 -3.57 4.90
N ALA A 68 -12.12 -3.85 5.54
CA ALA A 68 -10.80 -3.79 4.91
C ALA A 68 -10.67 -4.80 3.74
N ALA A 69 -11.15 -6.04 3.92
CA ALA A 69 -11.17 -7.02 2.83
C ALA A 69 -12.03 -6.55 1.64
N THR A 70 -13.19 -5.95 1.92
CA THR A 70 -14.07 -5.40 0.89
C THR A 70 -13.42 -4.24 0.15
N HIS A 71 -12.74 -3.34 0.87
CA HIS A 71 -12.00 -2.24 0.28
C HIS A 71 -10.90 -2.73 -0.67
N LEU A 72 -10.09 -3.70 -0.24
CA LEU A 72 -9.03 -4.29 -1.07
C LEU A 72 -9.58 -5.02 -2.32
N LEU A 73 -10.72 -5.69 -2.19
CA LEU A 73 -11.41 -6.31 -3.33
C LEU A 73 -11.91 -5.25 -4.33
N LEU A 74 -12.48 -4.14 -3.84
CA LEU A 74 -12.93 -3.04 -4.69
C LEU A 74 -11.76 -2.34 -5.41
N ASP A 75 -10.62 -2.17 -4.74
CA ASP A 75 -9.42 -1.60 -5.35
C ASP A 75 -8.87 -2.52 -6.46
N ALA A 76 -8.93 -3.84 -6.25
CA ALA A 76 -8.49 -4.82 -7.22
C ALA A 76 -9.45 -4.98 -8.41
N ASP A 77 -10.74 -5.04 -8.15
CA ASP A 77 -11.79 -5.20 -9.14
C ASP A 77 -13.11 -4.58 -8.64
N PRO A 78 -13.48 -3.36 -9.08
CA PRO A 78 -14.73 -2.73 -8.68
C PRO A 78 -16.00 -3.53 -9.04
N MET A 79 -15.88 -4.49 -9.97
CA MET A 79 -16.98 -5.33 -10.45
C MET A 79 -16.94 -6.75 -9.85
N TRP A 80 -16.12 -6.99 -8.82
CA TRP A 80 -16.05 -8.28 -8.16
C TRP A 80 -17.45 -8.70 -7.70
N SER A 81 -17.73 -9.99 -7.77
CA SER A 81 -19.04 -10.54 -7.42
C SER A 81 -18.90 -11.86 -6.69
N TRP A 82 -19.94 -12.23 -5.94
CA TRP A 82 -20.00 -13.56 -5.34
C TRP A 82 -21.42 -14.11 -5.36
N GLU A 83 -21.53 -15.44 -5.32
CA GLU A 83 -22.79 -16.15 -5.24
C GLU A 83 -22.67 -17.42 -4.38
N PRO A 84 -23.76 -17.93 -3.79
CA PRO A 84 -23.78 -19.24 -3.15
C PRO A 84 -23.41 -20.36 -4.14
N LEU A 85 -22.70 -21.38 -3.67
CA LEU A 85 -22.36 -22.54 -4.50
C LEU A 85 -23.62 -23.30 -4.95
N ALA A 86 -24.63 -23.36 -4.07
CA ALA A 86 -25.90 -24.03 -4.28
C ALA A 86 -27.06 -23.27 -3.60
N PHE A 87 -28.27 -23.54 -4.09
CA PHE A 87 -29.52 -22.99 -3.55
C PHE A 87 -30.41 -24.12 -3.03
N ASP A 88 -31.25 -23.83 -2.03
CA ASP A 88 -32.25 -24.75 -1.52
C ASP A 88 -33.54 -24.73 -2.37
N ALA A 89 -34.55 -25.53 -1.96
CA ALA A 89 -35.84 -25.60 -2.65
C ALA A 89 -36.63 -24.27 -2.64
N ALA A 90 -36.30 -23.34 -1.73
CA ALA A 90 -36.88 -22.01 -1.66
C ALA A 90 -36.08 -20.96 -2.47
N GLY A 91 -34.98 -21.36 -3.11
CA GLY A 91 -34.10 -20.46 -3.85
C GLY A 91 -33.16 -19.65 -2.95
N LEU A 92 -33.00 -20.02 -1.68
CA LEU A 92 -32.09 -19.35 -0.75
C LEU A 92 -30.70 -20.02 -0.76
N PRO A 93 -29.63 -19.30 -0.33
CA PRO A 93 -28.31 -19.90 -0.18
C PRO A 93 -28.35 -21.18 0.66
N LYS A 94 -27.88 -22.29 0.08
CA LYS A 94 -27.87 -23.59 0.76
C LYS A 94 -26.68 -23.68 1.71
N PHE A 95 -26.97 -23.77 3.00
CA PHE A 95 -25.99 -24.14 4.01
C PHE A 95 -25.75 -25.66 3.98
N ASP A 96 -24.52 -26.07 4.30
CA ASP A 96 -24.20 -27.49 4.47
C ASP A 96 -24.64 -28.04 5.83
N GLU A 97 -24.42 -29.33 6.05
CA GLU A 97 -24.83 -30.04 7.26
C GLU A 97 -24.16 -29.52 8.54
N SER A 98 -22.98 -28.89 8.40
CA SER A 98 -22.30 -28.24 9.53
C SER A 98 -22.83 -26.82 9.81
N GLY A 99 -23.70 -26.30 8.93
CA GLY A 99 -24.18 -24.92 8.99
C GLY A 99 -23.24 -23.92 8.35
N GLY A 100 -22.28 -24.37 7.54
CA GLY A 100 -21.40 -23.53 6.75
C GLY A 100 -21.96 -23.18 5.38
N LEU A 101 -21.32 -22.21 4.72
CA LEU A 101 -21.73 -21.71 3.40
C LEU A 101 -20.57 -21.79 2.43
N TRP A 102 -20.78 -22.52 1.34
CA TRP A 102 -19.89 -22.50 0.18
C TRP A 102 -20.28 -21.38 -0.79
N ILE A 103 -19.29 -20.64 -1.29
CA ILE A 103 -19.50 -19.55 -2.25
C ILE A 103 -18.57 -19.67 -3.46
N ARG A 104 -18.97 -19.08 -4.58
CA ARG A 104 -18.11 -18.69 -5.70
C ARG A 104 -17.82 -17.20 -5.59
N LEU A 105 -16.55 -16.83 -5.45
CA LEU A 105 -16.09 -15.44 -5.52
C LEU A 105 -15.38 -15.23 -6.86
N THR A 106 -15.83 -14.25 -7.63
CA THR A 106 -15.26 -13.86 -8.92
C THR A 106 -14.59 -12.49 -8.79
N VAL A 107 -13.29 -12.45 -9.11
CA VAL A 107 -12.47 -11.24 -9.14
C VAL A 107 -11.68 -11.26 -10.45
N CYS A 108 -11.71 -10.17 -11.21
CA CYS A 108 -11.03 -10.03 -12.50
C CYS A 108 -11.35 -11.20 -13.46
N ASN A 109 -12.63 -11.62 -13.53
CA ASN A 109 -13.11 -12.79 -14.30
C ASN A 109 -12.53 -14.15 -13.87
N VAL A 110 -11.86 -14.24 -12.73
CA VAL A 110 -11.37 -15.50 -12.15
C VAL A 110 -12.24 -15.86 -10.97
N THR A 111 -12.81 -17.07 -10.99
CA THR A 111 -13.66 -17.58 -9.91
C THR A 111 -12.89 -18.53 -9.02
N ARG A 112 -13.02 -18.36 -7.69
CA ARG A 112 -12.47 -19.27 -6.68
C ARG A 112 -13.51 -19.59 -5.62
N LEU A 113 -13.42 -20.79 -5.06
CA LEU A 113 -14.35 -21.23 -4.02
C LEU A 113 -13.96 -20.70 -2.65
N GLY A 114 -14.96 -20.29 -1.88
CA GLY A 114 -14.84 -19.95 -0.47
C GLY A 114 -15.72 -20.85 0.38
N TYR A 115 -15.33 -20.99 1.65
CA TYR A 115 -16.14 -21.63 2.67
C TYR A 115 -16.13 -20.76 3.92
N GLY A 116 -17.28 -20.55 4.53
CA GLY A 116 -17.42 -19.84 5.79
C GLY A 116 -18.23 -20.64 6.79
N HIS A 117 -17.88 -20.53 8.06
CA HIS A 117 -18.58 -21.20 9.15
C HIS A 117 -18.57 -20.33 10.41
N ALA A 118 -19.66 -20.37 11.18
CA ALA A 118 -19.76 -19.68 12.46
C ALA A 118 -20.63 -20.49 13.41
N ASP A 119 -20.22 -20.53 14.68
CA ASP A 119 -20.93 -21.26 15.72
C ASP A 119 -22.28 -20.62 16.03
N LYS A 120 -23.29 -21.45 16.27
CA LYS A 120 -24.60 -20.99 16.72
C LYS A 120 -24.54 -20.69 18.23
N LYS A 121 -24.66 -19.41 18.59
CA LYS A 121 -24.67 -18.93 19.98
C LYS A 121 -26.11 -18.66 20.43
N ALA A 122 -26.44 -19.04 21.67
CA ALA A 122 -27.81 -18.95 22.20
C ALA A 122 -28.35 -17.52 22.33
N HIS A 123 -27.46 -16.52 22.39
CA HIS A 123 -27.77 -15.11 22.65
C HIS A 123 -27.37 -14.20 21.47
N MET A 124 -27.40 -14.72 20.24
CA MET A 124 -27.17 -13.91 19.04
C MET A 124 -28.47 -13.34 18.49
N ASP A 125 -28.40 -12.07 18.06
CA ASP A 125 -29.46 -11.46 17.26
C ASP A 125 -29.71 -12.25 15.97
N ALA A 126 -30.95 -12.20 15.48
CA ALA A 126 -31.32 -12.83 14.23
C ALA A 126 -30.45 -12.31 13.07
N GLY A 127 -29.84 -13.22 12.30
CA GLY A 127 -28.98 -12.88 11.17
C GLY A 127 -27.51 -12.63 11.53
N SER A 128 -27.12 -12.57 12.80
CA SER A 128 -25.72 -12.33 13.20
C SER A 128 -24.80 -13.48 12.79
N ARG A 129 -25.26 -14.72 12.93
CA ARG A 129 -24.52 -15.91 12.48
C ARG A 129 -24.31 -15.89 10.97
N GLU A 130 -25.35 -15.58 10.21
CA GLU A 130 -25.31 -15.54 8.74
C GLU A 130 -24.33 -14.46 8.25
N LYS A 131 -24.30 -13.29 8.89
CA LYS A 131 -23.30 -12.23 8.62
C LYS A 131 -21.88 -12.70 8.90
N GLU A 132 -21.66 -13.39 10.02
CA GLU A 132 -20.34 -13.97 10.35
C GLU A 132 -19.92 -15.02 9.30
N VAL A 133 -20.81 -15.93 8.93
CA VAL A 133 -20.56 -16.97 7.91
C VAL A 133 -20.21 -16.37 6.55
N ILE A 134 -20.99 -15.40 6.06
CA ILE A 134 -20.75 -14.77 4.75
C ILE A 134 -19.42 -14.01 4.78
N GLY A 135 -19.17 -13.25 5.85
CA GLY A 135 -17.91 -12.51 6.00
C GLY A 135 -16.69 -13.44 6.08
N ASP A 136 -16.84 -14.63 6.66
CA ASP A 136 -15.79 -15.66 6.68
C ASP A 136 -15.58 -16.31 5.32
N ALA A 137 -16.66 -16.65 4.61
CA ALA A 137 -16.60 -17.23 3.27
C ALA A 137 -15.88 -16.30 2.29
N LEU A 138 -16.19 -15.00 2.32
CA LEU A 138 -15.54 -13.99 1.48
C LEU A 138 -14.05 -13.86 1.77
N ARG A 139 -13.65 -13.75 3.04
CA ARG A 139 -12.23 -13.67 3.41
C ARG A 139 -11.47 -14.92 3.00
N ASN A 140 -12.04 -16.11 3.22
CA ASN A 140 -11.43 -17.38 2.83
C ASN A 140 -11.34 -17.54 1.30
N ALA A 141 -12.34 -17.07 0.54
CA ALA A 141 -12.26 -17.04 -0.92
C ALA A 141 -11.19 -16.04 -1.40
N ALA A 142 -11.19 -14.82 -0.87
CA ALA A 142 -10.27 -13.74 -1.23
C ALA A 142 -8.81 -14.12 -0.95
N MET A 143 -8.54 -14.82 0.15
CA MET A 143 -7.22 -15.35 0.47
C MET A 143 -6.64 -16.20 -0.66
N ARG A 144 -7.47 -16.95 -1.39
CA ARG A 144 -7.00 -17.76 -2.52
C ARG A 144 -6.46 -16.87 -3.63
N PHE A 145 -6.91 -15.62 -3.77
CA PHE A 145 -6.35 -14.64 -4.70
C PHE A 145 -5.06 -13.98 -4.20
N GLY A 146 -4.69 -14.17 -2.94
CA GLY A 146 -3.52 -13.57 -2.29
C GLY A 146 -3.87 -12.58 -1.18
N LEU A 147 -5.14 -12.20 -1.02
CA LEU A 147 -5.56 -11.15 -0.09
C LEU A 147 -5.11 -11.48 1.34
N ALA A 148 -4.29 -10.60 1.91
CA ALA A 148 -3.76 -10.68 3.27
C ALA A 148 -3.02 -11.97 3.61
N LEU A 149 -2.51 -12.72 2.63
CA LEU A 149 -1.96 -14.07 2.82
C LEU A 149 -0.80 -14.11 3.83
N GLU A 150 0.01 -13.04 3.91
CA GLU A 150 1.09 -12.88 4.89
C GLU A 150 0.61 -12.95 6.35
N LEU A 151 -0.61 -12.48 6.66
CA LEU A 151 -1.16 -12.49 8.01
C LEU A 151 -1.63 -13.89 8.44
N TRP A 152 -1.76 -14.82 7.49
CA TRP A 152 -2.15 -16.21 7.73
C TRP A 152 -0.95 -17.16 7.84
N SER A 153 0.21 -16.72 7.34
CA SER A 153 1.45 -17.50 7.37
C SER A 153 2.30 -17.11 8.57
N LYS A 154 2.94 -18.09 9.20
CA LYS A 154 4.04 -17.84 10.16
C LYS A 154 5.38 -17.61 9.46
N ALA A 155 5.47 -17.99 8.19
CA ALA A 155 6.65 -17.79 7.35
C ALA A 155 6.51 -16.46 6.60
N ASP A 156 7.65 -15.81 6.39
CA ASP A 156 7.75 -14.65 5.52
C ASP A 156 7.47 -15.10 4.08
N LEU A 157 6.36 -14.64 3.50
CA LEU A 157 5.93 -15.02 2.15
C LEU A 157 6.50 -14.09 1.07
N HIS A 158 7.05 -12.95 1.50
CA HIS A 158 7.69 -11.98 0.62
C HIS A 158 9.19 -12.08 0.83
N ASP A 159 9.94 -12.14 -0.27
CA ASP A 159 11.39 -12.02 -0.21
C ASP A 159 11.74 -10.59 0.22
N ARG A 160 11.85 -10.34 1.53
CA ARG A 160 12.24 -9.03 2.08
C ARG A 160 13.54 -8.50 1.49
N ALA A 161 14.42 -9.38 1.00
CA ALA A 161 15.63 -8.98 0.30
C ALA A 161 15.35 -8.16 -0.96
N GLY A 162 14.28 -8.46 -1.71
CA GLY A 162 13.84 -7.70 -2.88
C GLY A 162 13.32 -6.32 -2.49
N ASP A 163 12.43 -6.26 -1.49
CA ASP A 163 11.83 -5.02 -1.00
C ASP A 163 12.88 -4.05 -0.41
N GLU A 164 13.83 -4.57 0.37
CA GLU A 164 14.89 -3.75 0.97
C GLU A 164 15.89 -3.27 -0.10
N ARG A 165 16.13 -4.05 -1.14
CA ARG A 165 16.90 -3.61 -2.30
C ARG A 165 16.18 -2.49 -3.05
N GLU A 166 14.90 -2.67 -3.36
CA GLU A 166 14.11 -1.69 -4.10
C GLU A 166 13.97 -0.37 -3.33
N LYS A 167 13.64 -0.42 -2.04
CA LYS A 167 13.59 0.77 -1.17
C LYS A 167 14.93 1.50 -1.10
N TRP A 168 16.03 0.74 -0.96
CA TRP A 168 17.37 1.32 -0.94
C TRP A 168 17.69 2.03 -2.26
N LEU A 169 17.45 1.36 -3.40
CA LEU A 169 17.70 1.93 -4.72
C LEU A 169 16.82 3.16 -4.98
N ALA A 170 15.54 3.10 -4.63
CA ALA A 170 14.62 4.23 -4.71
C ALA A 170 15.09 5.43 -3.88
N GLY A 171 15.63 5.20 -2.67
CA GLY A 171 16.22 6.26 -1.84
C GLY A 171 17.45 6.93 -2.47
N LEU A 172 18.32 6.15 -3.12
CA LEU A 172 19.46 6.67 -3.87
C LEU A 172 19.02 7.50 -5.09
N ILE A 173 18.09 6.97 -5.89
CA ILE A 173 17.55 7.65 -7.07
C ILE A 173 16.84 8.94 -6.66
N LYS A 174 16.06 8.92 -5.59
CA LYS A 174 15.40 10.13 -5.05
C LYS A 174 16.41 11.22 -4.69
N THR A 175 17.56 10.86 -4.11
CA THR A 175 18.62 11.83 -3.78
C THR A 175 19.20 12.49 -5.04
N ILE A 176 19.34 11.74 -6.13
CA ILE A 176 19.77 12.26 -7.44
C ILE A 176 18.67 13.18 -8.02
N ASP A 177 17.41 12.78 -7.91
CA ASP A 177 16.28 13.55 -8.41
C ASP A 177 16.03 14.84 -7.63
N ASP A 178 16.29 14.88 -6.33
CA ASP A 178 16.15 16.06 -5.48
C ASP A 178 17.28 17.08 -5.67
N ALA A 179 18.41 16.68 -6.29
CA ALA A 179 19.52 17.57 -6.56
C ALA A 179 19.12 18.73 -7.50
N ARG A 180 19.53 19.95 -7.12
CA ARG A 180 19.07 21.19 -7.79
C ARG A 180 20.02 21.69 -8.88
N VAL A 181 21.32 21.43 -8.72
CA VAL A 181 22.34 21.84 -9.69
C VAL A 181 23.13 20.63 -10.20
N VAL A 182 23.72 20.77 -11.39
CA VAL A 182 24.49 19.69 -12.04
C VAL A 182 25.62 19.15 -11.15
N GLY A 183 26.28 20.02 -10.38
CA GLY A 183 27.32 19.61 -9.44
C GLY A 183 26.81 18.62 -8.38
N ASP A 184 25.63 18.90 -7.82
CA ASP A 184 24.99 18.05 -6.81
C ASP A 184 24.52 16.73 -7.40
N VAL A 185 23.98 16.75 -8.63
CA VAL A 185 23.60 15.52 -9.36
C VAL A 185 24.80 14.59 -9.50
N LYS A 186 25.96 15.12 -9.94
CA LYS A 186 27.19 14.33 -10.08
C LYS A 186 27.67 13.77 -8.74
N LYS A 187 27.62 14.58 -7.66
CA LYS A 187 28.03 14.15 -6.32
C LYS A 187 27.12 13.06 -5.76
N ALA A 188 25.80 13.23 -5.88
CA ALA A 188 24.82 12.24 -5.45
C ALA A 188 24.95 10.93 -6.24
N THR A 189 25.14 11.03 -7.56
CA THR A 189 25.34 9.84 -8.41
C THR A 189 26.61 9.08 -8.03
N ALA A 190 27.74 9.78 -7.83
CA ALA A 190 28.98 9.13 -7.44
C ALA A 190 28.87 8.39 -6.09
N ALA A 191 28.17 8.99 -5.12
CA ALA A 191 27.89 8.33 -3.84
C ALA A 191 27.00 7.09 -4.00
N ALA A 192 25.94 7.18 -4.83
CA ALA A 192 25.05 6.07 -5.11
C ALA A 192 25.76 4.91 -5.83
N LEU A 193 26.58 5.19 -6.84
CA LEU A 193 27.37 4.17 -7.54
C LEU A 193 28.37 3.47 -6.61
N ALA A 194 29.02 4.22 -5.72
CA ALA A 194 29.92 3.62 -4.73
C ALA A 194 29.18 2.66 -3.78
N GLU A 195 27.92 2.94 -3.46
CA GLU A 195 27.10 2.04 -2.65
C GLU A 195 26.64 0.80 -3.42
N ALA A 196 26.27 0.95 -4.70
CA ALA A 196 25.95 -0.19 -5.56
C ALA A 196 27.15 -1.13 -5.76
N VAL A 197 28.36 -0.59 -5.92
CA VAL A 197 29.60 -1.38 -5.98
C VAL A 197 29.87 -2.13 -4.68
N LYS A 198 29.67 -1.48 -3.51
CA LYS A 198 29.84 -2.17 -2.21
C LYS A 198 28.88 -3.35 -2.03
N ARG A 199 27.69 -3.28 -2.64
CA ARG A 199 26.69 -4.34 -2.61
C ARG A 199 26.84 -5.37 -3.72
N ASP A 200 27.83 -5.20 -4.60
CA ASP A 200 28.03 -6.02 -5.81
C ASP A 200 26.77 -6.08 -6.71
N ASP A 201 26.06 -4.95 -6.81
CA ASP A 201 24.78 -4.86 -7.50
C ASP A 201 24.91 -4.15 -8.85
N GLN A 202 25.21 -4.93 -9.89
CA GLN A 202 25.46 -4.43 -11.24
C GLN A 202 24.22 -3.81 -11.90
N GLU A 203 23.03 -4.32 -11.58
CA GLU A 203 21.77 -3.81 -12.12
C GLU A 203 21.42 -2.46 -11.48
N ALA A 204 21.56 -2.34 -10.16
CA ALA A 204 21.41 -1.05 -9.47
C ALA A 204 22.41 0.00 -9.99
N HIS A 205 23.65 -0.42 -10.29
CA HIS A 205 24.63 0.47 -10.90
C HIS A 205 24.17 1.01 -12.25
N ALA A 206 23.56 0.18 -13.10
CA ALA A 206 23.00 0.60 -14.38
C ALA A 206 21.81 1.57 -14.20
N ASP A 207 20.89 1.26 -13.28
CA ASP A 207 19.72 2.09 -13.00
C ASP A 207 20.08 3.48 -12.47
N ILE A 208 21.12 3.57 -11.62
CA ILE A 208 21.64 4.85 -11.12
C ILE A 208 22.18 5.71 -12.27
N LEU A 209 22.87 5.11 -13.24
CA LEU A 209 23.36 5.85 -14.42
C LEU A 209 22.20 6.33 -15.30
N ILE A 210 21.15 5.51 -15.46
CA ILE A 210 19.94 5.89 -16.18
C ILE A 210 19.23 7.05 -15.47
N ALA A 211 19.09 6.98 -14.14
CA ALA A 211 18.51 8.05 -13.33
C ALA A 211 19.29 9.37 -13.47
N GLN A 212 20.62 9.31 -13.42
CA GLN A 212 21.48 10.48 -13.67
C GLN A 212 21.22 11.06 -15.06
N ALA A 213 21.22 10.22 -16.10
CA ALA A 213 21.00 10.67 -17.48
C ALA A 213 19.65 11.36 -17.65
N ASN A 214 18.58 10.77 -17.08
CA ASN A 214 17.23 11.33 -17.10
C ASN A 214 17.15 12.67 -16.38
N LYS A 215 17.74 12.78 -15.18
CA LYS A 215 17.79 14.02 -14.41
C LYS A 215 18.55 15.13 -15.13
N MET A 216 19.70 14.79 -15.73
CA MET A 216 20.52 15.72 -16.52
C MET A 216 19.82 16.19 -17.79
N ALA A 217 19.01 15.33 -18.43
CA ALA A 217 18.19 15.70 -19.56
C ALA A 217 17.08 16.69 -19.15
N ARG A 218 16.43 16.46 -18.00
CA ARG A 218 15.39 17.36 -17.45
C ARG A 218 15.95 18.73 -17.02
N ALA A 219 17.19 18.76 -16.50
CA ALA A 219 17.84 20.00 -16.08
C ALA A 219 18.28 20.91 -17.24
N LYS A 220 18.34 20.40 -18.48
CA LYS A 220 18.79 21.14 -19.68
C LYS A 220 17.73 22.10 -20.27
N VAL A 221 16.68 22.47 -19.54
CA VAL A 221 15.67 23.45 -19.98
C VAL A 221 15.84 24.85 -19.37
N THR A 222 16.79 25.07 -18.45
CA THR A 222 17.10 26.44 -17.99
C THR A 222 18.61 26.69 -17.90
N PRO A 223 19.20 27.56 -18.76
CA PRO A 223 20.58 27.95 -18.61
C PRO A 223 20.74 28.91 -17.42
N ALA A 224 21.86 28.80 -16.71
CA ALA A 224 22.23 29.70 -15.63
C ALA A 224 22.33 31.16 -16.14
N PRO A 225 21.91 32.17 -15.35
CA PRO A 225 22.04 33.56 -15.76
C PRO A 225 23.51 33.95 -15.85
N ALA A 226 23.89 34.55 -16.98
CA ALA A 226 25.22 35.09 -17.22
C ALA A 226 25.54 36.19 -16.19
N ALA A 227 26.76 36.16 -15.64
CA ALA A 227 27.26 37.16 -14.71
C ALA A 227 27.23 38.56 -15.35
N ALA A 228 26.61 39.51 -14.66
CA ALA A 228 26.51 40.91 -15.10
C ALA A 228 27.90 41.57 -15.15
N PRO A 229 28.19 42.42 -16.15
CA PRO A 229 29.45 43.13 -16.21
C PRO A 229 29.50 44.26 -15.17
N ALA A 230 30.67 44.46 -14.58
CA ALA A 230 30.94 45.52 -13.60
C ALA A 230 30.76 46.92 -14.21
N SER A 231 29.98 47.78 -13.55
CA SER A 231 29.79 49.17 -13.97
C SER A 231 31.04 50.00 -13.68
N LYS A 232 31.57 50.69 -14.70
CA LYS A 232 32.56 51.76 -14.54
C LYS A 232 31.85 53.06 -14.17
N THR A 233 32.40 53.76 -13.19
CA THR A 233 32.12 55.15 -12.83
C THR A 233 32.65 56.11 -13.89
N ALA A 234 31.89 57.16 -14.20
CA ALA A 234 32.41 58.37 -14.83
C ALA A 234 31.67 59.58 -14.26
N ALA A 235 32.45 60.58 -13.83
CA ALA A 235 32.05 61.83 -13.22
C ALA A 235 31.56 62.82 -14.28
N GLU A 236 30.56 63.63 -13.91
CA GLU A 236 30.13 64.82 -14.65
C GLU A 236 30.76 66.04 -13.96
N ASP A 237 31.69 66.70 -14.64
CA ASP A 237 32.12 68.08 -14.37
C ASP A 237 31.39 68.97 -15.40
N GLU A 238 30.46 69.81 -14.93
CA GLU A 238 29.87 70.90 -15.71
C GLU A 238 30.82 72.12 -15.69
N PHE A 239 31.21 72.59 -16.89
CA PHE A 239 31.86 73.88 -17.08
C PHE A 239 31.03 74.70 -18.08
N SER A 240 30.57 75.88 -17.66
CA SER A 240 29.88 76.86 -18.49
C SER A 240 30.87 77.71 -19.28
N ASP A 241 30.48 78.20 -20.45
CA ASP A 241 30.52 79.63 -20.78
C ASP A 241 29.89 79.91 -22.15
N ASP A 242 29.09 80.98 -22.15
CA ASP A 242 28.85 81.97 -23.21
C ASP A 242 28.39 81.54 -24.62
N ASP A 243 27.16 81.96 -24.96
CA ASP A 243 26.91 82.65 -26.24
C ASP A 243 25.60 83.49 -26.21
N ILE A 244 25.77 84.81 -26.14
CA ILE A 244 24.79 85.88 -26.48
C ILE A 244 25.42 86.62 -27.67
N PRO A 245 24.76 86.80 -28.85
CA PRO A 245 23.91 87.99 -29.14
C PRO A 245 22.77 87.71 -30.16
N HIS A 246 21.71 88.51 -30.36
CA HIS A 246 21.33 89.89 -30.06
C HIS A 246 19.81 89.96 -29.82
#